data_AF-A0A0K6FU83-F1
#
_entry.id   AF-A0A0K6FU83-F1
#
_cell.length_a   1.000
_cell.length_b   1.000
_cell.length_c   1.000
_cell.angle_alpha   90.00
_cell.angle_beta   90.00
_cell.angle_gamma   90.00
#
_symmetry.space_group_name_H-M   'P 1'
#
loop_
_entity.id
_entity.type
_entity.pdbx_description
1 polymer ?
#
loop_
_entity_poly.entity_id
_entity_poly.type
_entity_poly.pdbx_seq_one_letter_code
_entity_poly.pdbx_strand_id
1 'polypeptide(L)'
;MFSNRILLMRPGLYAPSCQIRAFSLAHLALAPPRKLPPPPPPPPAKGRKAAPVAVKVVVKTPAKKPAAAATTRKAAPVVAAPAPVARTRLTEKERAARDKAREKEKAEKAKEKEREIRAKAKEKEKEKAANAKEREKLARAKEREKERAQLRKTKEREKERERKEKQKLREAAKKEKEKAKLAAAKIMEKPYPPPPKGPKSGYLMFATDPSVKREKGEGVVDDATKASEAWKALSDAEREVYNKKAEKARAAWKEEVAKWVSTLNLAQLEAARANREPGTRDESAMSTLPKRPGNPYALFLADMTSRQDFRNKVDALVKKEGITDEREVAKKKIILFGRTSADIWKSMSDKEKAVYTTKYEEAKQKWDKDFGDLIATQKEEIAATLP
;
A
#
# COMPACT_ATOMS: atom_id res chain seq x y z
N MET A 1 19.62 -43.47 -63.15
CA MET A 1 19.95 -42.04 -62.90
C MET A 1 18.67 -41.28 -62.63
N PHE A 2 18.16 -41.27 -61.40
CA PHE A 2 17.02 -40.44 -60.99
C PHE A 2 17.43 -39.62 -59.78
N SER A 3 17.68 -38.33 -60.00
CA SER A 3 18.00 -37.37 -58.94
C SER A 3 16.72 -36.82 -58.32
N ASN A 4 16.47 -37.20 -57.07
CA ASN A 4 15.42 -36.65 -56.24
C ASN A 4 15.81 -35.23 -55.78
N ARG A 5 15.12 -34.22 -56.31
CA ARG A 5 15.24 -32.82 -55.91
C ARG A 5 14.14 -32.51 -54.89
N ILE A 6 14.47 -32.64 -53.61
CA ILE A 6 13.56 -32.28 -52.50
C ILE A 6 13.58 -30.75 -52.34
N LEU A 7 12.49 -30.10 -52.70
CA LEU A 7 12.19 -28.69 -52.44
C LEU A 7 11.78 -28.53 -50.96
N LEU A 8 12.68 -28.03 -50.14
CA LEU A 8 12.38 -27.54 -48.79
C LEU A 8 11.81 -26.12 -48.87
N MET A 9 10.48 -26.00 -48.87
CA MET A 9 9.82 -24.73 -48.56
C MET A 9 9.87 -24.48 -47.05
N ARG A 10 10.56 -23.40 -46.64
CA ARG A 10 10.51 -22.87 -45.28
C ARG A 10 9.30 -21.94 -45.14
N PRO A 11 8.39 -22.18 -44.17
CA PRO A 11 7.35 -21.22 -43.84
C PRO A 11 7.94 -20.04 -43.06
N GLY A 12 7.82 -18.83 -43.62
CA GLY A 12 8.17 -17.58 -42.95
C GLY A 12 7.16 -17.26 -41.84
N LEU A 13 7.59 -17.36 -40.59
CA LEU A 13 6.83 -16.88 -39.44
C LEU A 13 7.00 -15.36 -39.34
N TYR A 14 5.96 -14.64 -39.72
CA TYR A 14 5.79 -13.21 -39.48
C TYR A 14 5.58 -12.97 -37.97
N ALA A 15 6.55 -12.32 -37.31
CA ALA A 15 6.39 -11.86 -35.93
C ALA A 15 5.80 -10.43 -35.94
N PRO A 16 4.68 -10.16 -35.25
CA PRO A 16 4.15 -8.81 -35.13
C PRO A 16 5.04 -7.96 -34.21
N SER A 17 5.45 -6.80 -34.72
CA SER A 17 6.23 -5.79 -34.01
C SER A 17 5.45 -5.25 -32.81
N CYS A 18 5.84 -5.62 -31.59
CA CYS A 18 5.34 -4.98 -30.37
C CYS A 18 5.92 -3.55 -30.27
N GLN A 19 5.13 -2.55 -30.66
CA GLN A 19 5.38 -1.15 -30.31
C GLN A 19 5.18 -0.96 -28.80
N ILE A 20 6.28 -0.97 -28.04
CA ILE A 20 6.27 -0.58 -26.63
C ILE A 20 6.17 0.95 -26.59
N ARG A 21 4.95 1.47 -26.33
CA ARG A 21 4.74 2.88 -26.00
C ARG A 21 5.43 3.18 -24.66
N ALA A 22 6.51 3.95 -24.70
CA ALA A 22 7.14 4.52 -23.53
C ALA A 22 6.16 5.51 -22.87
N PHE A 23 5.79 5.26 -21.62
CA PHE A 23 5.12 6.26 -20.78
C PHE A 23 6.18 7.27 -20.34
N SER A 24 6.05 8.51 -20.82
CA SER A 24 6.80 9.66 -20.32
C SER A 24 6.32 9.97 -18.89
N LEU A 25 7.15 9.63 -17.90
CA LEU A 25 7.07 10.25 -16.58
C LEU A 25 7.61 11.67 -16.71
N ALA A 26 6.70 12.63 -16.84
CA ALA A 26 7.01 14.04 -16.78
C ALA A 26 7.62 14.37 -15.41
N HIS A 27 8.93 14.64 -15.40
CA HIS A 27 9.58 15.35 -14.31
C HIS A 27 9.04 16.79 -14.28
N LEU A 28 8.15 17.09 -13.33
CA LEU A 28 7.91 18.47 -12.90
C LEU A 28 9.24 19.03 -12.39
N ALA A 29 9.86 19.90 -13.18
CA ALA A 29 10.97 20.73 -12.75
C ALA A 29 10.45 21.77 -11.75
N LEU A 30 10.91 21.68 -10.50
CA LEU A 30 10.76 22.73 -9.51
C LEU A 30 11.55 23.97 -9.98
N ALA A 31 10.82 25.01 -10.37
CA ALA A 31 11.37 26.36 -10.49
C ALA A 31 11.84 26.86 -9.12
N PRO A 32 12.92 27.67 -9.05
CA PRO A 32 13.36 28.27 -7.79
C PRO A 32 12.28 29.23 -7.25
N PRO A 33 12.04 29.25 -5.93
CA PRO A 33 11.00 30.08 -5.34
C PRO A 33 11.31 31.57 -5.54
N ARG A 34 10.51 32.25 -6.35
CA ARG A 34 10.45 33.72 -6.33
C ARG A 34 9.97 34.14 -4.95
N LYS A 35 10.75 35.01 -4.28
CA LYS A 35 10.35 35.65 -3.02
C LYS A 35 9.07 36.46 -3.26
N LEU A 36 7.93 35.91 -2.86
CA LEU A 36 6.69 36.67 -2.79
C LEU A 36 6.80 37.69 -1.64
N PRO A 37 6.30 38.92 -1.82
CA PRO A 37 6.21 39.88 -0.73
C PRO A 37 5.31 39.32 0.39
N PRO A 38 5.59 39.64 1.66
CA PRO A 38 4.82 39.15 2.79
C PRO A 38 3.35 39.55 2.64
N PRO A 39 2.40 38.62 2.91
CA PRO A 39 0.98 38.95 2.84
C PRO A 39 0.62 40.01 3.90
N PRO A 40 -0.31 40.93 3.58
CA PRO A 40 -0.77 41.93 4.54
C PRO A 40 -1.38 41.27 5.77
N PRO A 41 -1.23 41.87 6.97
CA PRO A 41 -1.76 41.32 8.20
C PRO A 41 -3.29 41.19 8.13
N PRO A 42 -3.87 40.10 8.66
CA PRO A 42 -5.32 39.90 8.65
C PRO A 42 -6.02 40.98 9.50
N PRO A 43 -7.20 41.46 9.08
CA PRO A 43 -7.96 42.43 9.84
C PRO A 43 -8.42 41.84 11.19
N PRO A 44 -8.56 42.68 12.24
CA PRO A 44 -8.94 42.23 13.57
C PRO A 44 -10.31 41.56 13.55
N ALA A 45 -10.35 40.32 14.07
CA ALA A 45 -11.53 39.49 14.13
C ALA A 45 -12.64 40.15 14.97
N LYS A 46 -13.63 40.74 14.31
CA LYS A 46 -14.91 41.08 14.94
C LYS A 46 -15.62 39.79 15.36
N GLY A 47 -15.90 39.69 16.65
CA GLY A 47 -16.47 38.53 17.30
C GLY A 47 -17.74 38.01 16.64
N ARG A 48 -17.69 36.76 16.18
CA ARG A 48 -18.88 35.95 15.90
C ARG A 48 -19.18 35.11 17.13
N LYS A 49 -20.32 35.42 17.78
CA LYS A 49 -20.96 34.58 18.78
C LYS A 49 -21.26 33.22 18.15
N ALA A 50 -20.69 32.17 18.72
CA ALA A 50 -20.99 30.79 18.35
C ALA A 50 -22.36 30.40 18.93
N ALA A 51 -23.31 30.08 18.06
CA ALA A 51 -24.52 29.35 18.42
C ALA A 51 -24.18 27.85 18.53
N PRO A 52 -24.65 27.13 19.57
CA PRO A 52 -24.43 25.70 19.68
C PRO A 52 -25.36 24.93 18.73
N VAL A 53 -24.79 24.26 17.73
CA VAL A 53 -25.48 23.27 16.92
C VAL A 53 -25.60 21.98 17.74
N ALA A 54 -26.79 21.72 18.27
CA ALA A 54 -27.15 20.48 18.93
C ALA A 54 -27.33 19.36 17.89
N VAL A 55 -26.39 18.40 17.87
CA VAL A 55 -26.54 17.15 17.12
C VAL A 55 -27.48 16.24 17.90
N LYS A 56 -28.71 16.12 17.39
CA LYS A 56 -29.79 15.28 17.92
C LYS A 56 -29.55 13.83 17.48
N VAL A 57 -28.97 13.02 18.37
CA VAL A 57 -28.84 11.56 18.15
C VAL A 57 -30.21 10.92 18.38
N VAL A 58 -30.84 10.47 17.30
CA VAL A 58 -32.10 9.73 17.29
C VAL A 58 -31.79 8.27 17.68
N VAL A 59 -32.04 7.92 18.94
CA VAL A 59 -32.09 6.52 19.39
C VAL A 59 -33.49 5.99 19.08
N LYS A 60 -33.54 5.07 18.12
CA LYS A 60 -34.72 4.36 17.65
C LYS A 60 -35.08 3.27 18.67
N THR A 61 -36.17 3.47 19.39
CA THR A 61 -36.86 2.42 20.16
C THR A 61 -37.58 1.46 19.20
N PRO A 62 -37.59 0.15 19.47
CA PRO A 62 -38.65 -0.73 18.99
C PRO A 62 -39.63 -1.03 20.13
N ALA A 63 -40.84 -0.51 19.98
CA ALA A 63 -42.02 -1.02 20.67
C ALA A 63 -42.44 -2.34 20.02
N LYS A 64 -42.58 -3.40 20.82
CA LYS A 64 -43.50 -4.50 20.50
C LYS A 64 -44.08 -5.11 21.76
N LYS A 65 -45.32 -4.73 22.02
CA LYS A 65 -46.32 -5.42 22.86
C LYS A 65 -46.74 -6.71 22.11
N PRO A 66 -47.07 -7.81 22.82
CA PRO A 66 -48.48 -8.16 23.01
C PRO A 66 -48.74 -8.57 24.47
N ALA A 67 -49.80 -8.07 25.12
CA ALA A 67 -51.14 -8.65 25.15
C ALA A 67 -51.21 -9.95 25.96
N ALA A 68 -52.04 -9.92 27.02
CA ALA A 68 -52.51 -10.96 27.94
C ALA A 68 -52.21 -10.52 29.39
N ALA A 69 -53.11 -10.53 30.37
CA ALA A 69 -54.48 -10.97 30.42
C ALA A 69 -55.22 -10.09 31.45
N ALA A 70 -56.39 -9.61 31.07
CA ALA A 70 -57.38 -9.09 31.99
C ALA A 70 -57.82 -10.22 32.92
N THR A 71 -57.68 -10.05 34.23
CA THR A 71 -58.41 -10.88 35.21
C THR A 71 -59.47 -10.00 35.85
N THR A 72 -60.66 -10.13 35.30
CA THR A 72 -61.96 -9.76 35.83
C THR A 72 -62.24 -10.54 37.13
N ARG A 73 -62.56 -9.85 38.23
CA ARG A 73 -63.40 -10.36 39.32
C ARG A 73 -64.37 -9.24 39.69
N LYS A 74 -65.52 -9.18 39.01
CA LYS A 74 -66.76 -9.92 39.26
C LYS A 74 -67.47 -9.36 40.50
N ALA A 75 -68.46 -8.53 40.20
CA ALA A 75 -69.41 -7.95 41.11
C ALA A 75 -70.48 -8.98 41.54
N ALA A 76 -71.07 -8.70 42.72
CA ALA A 76 -72.38 -9.14 43.21
C ALA A 76 -72.50 -10.65 43.59
N PRO A 77 -73.31 -11.04 44.61
CA PRO A 77 -74.67 -10.57 44.82
C PRO A 77 -75.07 -10.13 46.24
N VAL A 78 -75.99 -9.17 46.22
CA VAL A 78 -76.99 -8.86 47.24
C VAL A 78 -77.84 -10.10 47.51
N VAL A 79 -77.86 -10.61 48.76
CA VAL A 79 -78.84 -11.64 49.19
C VAL A 79 -79.32 -11.38 50.62
N ALA A 80 -80.62 -11.12 50.68
CA ALA A 80 -81.62 -11.44 51.69
C ALA A 80 -81.41 -11.09 53.18
N ALA A 81 -82.30 -10.21 53.64
CA ALA A 81 -82.70 -10.04 55.02
C ALA A 81 -83.44 -11.28 55.56
N PRO A 82 -83.20 -11.65 56.84
CA PRO A 82 -84.20 -12.32 57.67
C PRO A 82 -84.56 -11.51 58.94
N ALA A 83 -85.88 -11.35 59.10
CA ALA A 83 -86.74 -11.23 60.30
C ALA A 83 -86.19 -10.77 61.68
N PRO A 84 -87.01 -10.01 62.45
CA PRO A 84 -86.65 -9.46 63.75
C PRO A 84 -86.77 -10.48 64.89
N VAL A 85 -85.68 -10.74 65.61
CA VAL A 85 -85.68 -11.57 66.83
C VAL A 85 -85.32 -10.72 68.05
N ALA A 86 -86.31 -10.61 68.95
CA ALA A 86 -86.29 -10.25 70.37
C ALA A 86 -85.07 -9.49 70.94
N ARG A 87 -85.27 -8.20 71.28
CA ARG A 87 -84.44 -7.45 72.24
C ARG A 87 -84.67 -8.02 73.64
N THR A 88 -83.79 -8.89 74.09
CA THR A 88 -83.61 -9.18 75.52
C THR A 88 -82.92 -7.99 76.19
N ARG A 89 -83.48 -7.54 77.32
CA ARG A 89 -82.92 -6.48 78.16
C ARG A 89 -81.60 -6.98 78.78
N LEU A 90 -80.48 -6.52 78.22
CA LEU A 90 -79.16 -6.65 78.82
C LEU A 90 -79.18 -6.07 80.24
N THR A 91 -78.79 -6.88 81.22
CA THR A 91 -78.61 -6.47 82.61
C THR A 91 -77.44 -5.48 82.73
N GLU A 92 -77.43 -4.61 83.75
CA GLU A 92 -76.36 -3.59 83.95
C GLU A 92 -74.94 -4.19 83.95
N LYS A 93 -74.81 -5.46 84.33
CA LYS A 93 -73.55 -6.22 84.33
C LYS A 93 -72.99 -6.45 82.92
N GLU A 94 -73.84 -6.51 81.91
CA GLU A 94 -73.47 -6.75 80.51
C GLU A 94 -73.10 -5.46 79.77
N ARG A 95 -73.68 -4.31 80.17
CA ARG A 95 -73.23 -2.98 79.72
C ARG A 95 -71.85 -2.65 80.28
N ALA A 96 -71.61 -2.94 81.56
CA ALA A 96 -70.30 -2.81 82.17
C ALA A 96 -69.24 -3.73 81.52
N ALA A 97 -69.62 -4.94 81.10
CA ALA A 97 -68.74 -5.83 80.33
C ALA A 97 -68.45 -5.29 78.92
N ARG A 98 -69.44 -4.70 78.25
CA ARG A 98 -69.30 -4.10 76.92
C ARG A 98 -68.46 -2.81 76.93
N ASP A 99 -68.58 -2.00 77.97
CA ASP A 99 -67.76 -0.79 78.14
C ASP A 99 -66.32 -1.16 78.51
N LYS A 100 -66.09 -2.18 79.36
CA LYS A 100 -64.75 -2.76 79.55
C LYS A 100 -64.18 -3.36 78.26
N ALA A 101 -65.00 -3.97 77.42
CA ALA A 101 -64.58 -4.48 76.11
C ALA A 101 -64.22 -3.34 75.15
N ARG A 102 -65.02 -2.25 75.13
CA ARG A 102 -64.74 -1.05 74.32
C ARG A 102 -63.48 -0.31 74.78
N GLU A 103 -63.22 -0.24 76.08
CA GLU A 103 -61.98 0.35 76.62
C GLU A 103 -60.76 -0.52 76.29
N LYS A 104 -60.87 -1.86 76.39
CA LYS A 104 -59.82 -2.76 75.91
C LYS A 104 -59.57 -2.62 74.40
N GLU A 105 -60.63 -2.52 73.61
CA GLU A 105 -60.55 -2.32 72.16
C GLU A 105 -59.92 -0.96 71.80
N LYS A 106 -60.26 0.12 72.51
CA LYS A 106 -59.61 1.43 72.34
C LYS A 106 -58.14 1.38 72.73
N ALA A 107 -57.80 0.68 73.81
CA ALA A 107 -56.41 0.51 74.24
C ALA A 107 -55.60 -0.34 73.24
N GLU A 108 -56.21 -1.37 72.64
CA GLU A 108 -55.59 -2.15 71.57
C GLU A 108 -55.43 -1.33 70.28
N LYS A 109 -56.45 -0.57 69.88
CA LYS A 109 -56.37 0.36 68.74
C LYS A 109 -55.33 1.46 68.95
N ALA A 110 -55.15 1.93 70.17
CA ALA A 110 -54.10 2.90 70.50
C ALA A 110 -52.70 2.27 70.38
N LYS A 111 -52.51 1.06 70.91
CA LYS A 111 -51.27 0.29 70.76
C LYS A 111 -50.97 -0.07 69.31
N GLU A 112 -51.99 -0.34 68.50
CA GLU A 112 -51.87 -0.61 67.07
C GLU A 112 -51.44 0.65 66.30
N LYS A 113 -52.07 1.80 66.56
CA LYS A 113 -51.66 3.10 65.98
C LYS A 113 -50.24 3.47 66.38
N GLU A 114 -49.83 3.22 67.63
CA GLU A 114 -48.46 3.47 68.07
C GLU A 114 -47.45 2.56 67.35
N ARG A 115 -47.78 1.27 67.16
CA ARG A 115 -46.97 0.34 66.36
C ARG A 115 -46.88 0.78 64.90
N GLU A 116 -47.96 1.30 64.32
CA GLU A 116 -48.00 1.81 62.95
C GLU A 116 -47.14 3.07 62.79
N ILE A 117 -47.21 4.01 63.74
CA ILE A 117 -46.37 5.21 63.75
C ILE A 117 -44.90 4.83 63.87
N ARG A 118 -44.57 3.87 64.76
CA ARG A 118 -43.20 3.36 64.92
C ARG A 118 -42.71 2.62 63.68
N ALA A 119 -43.58 1.88 62.99
CA ALA A 119 -43.27 1.22 61.73
C ALA A 119 -42.99 2.24 60.62
N LYS A 120 -43.86 3.25 60.46
CA LYS A 120 -43.68 4.36 59.50
C LYS A 120 -42.42 5.18 59.78
N ALA A 121 -42.06 5.38 61.05
CA ALA A 121 -40.80 6.04 61.43
C ALA A 121 -39.58 5.21 61.02
N LYS A 122 -39.59 3.90 61.30
CA LYS A 122 -38.52 2.97 60.87
C LYS A 122 -38.42 2.87 59.35
N GLU A 123 -39.53 2.94 58.63
CA GLU A 123 -39.56 2.93 57.17
C GLU A 123 -38.93 4.20 56.58
N LYS A 124 -39.30 5.38 57.09
CA LYS A 124 -38.69 6.67 56.70
C LYS A 124 -37.20 6.73 57.02
N GLU A 125 -36.76 6.12 58.12
CA GLU A 125 -35.35 6.02 58.47
C GLU A 125 -34.59 5.11 57.50
N LYS A 126 -35.16 3.94 57.15
CA LYS A 126 -34.61 3.05 56.12
C LYS A 126 -34.54 3.71 54.75
N GLU A 127 -35.55 4.49 54.37
CA GLU A 127 -35.58 5.24 53.12
C GLU A 127 -34.50 6.33 53.08
N LYS A 128 -34.34 7.11 54.16
CA LYS A 128 -33.25 8.08 54.30
C LYS A 128 -31.88 7.43 54.23
N ALA A 129 -31.69 6.28 54.88
CA ALA A 129 -30.45 5.52 54.82
C ALA A 129 -30.19 4.95 53.41
N ALA A 130 -31.22 4.51 52.68
CA ALA A 130 -31.11 4.07 51.30
C ALA A 130 -30.72 5.21 50.37
N ASN A 131 -31.38 6.37 50.49
CA ASN A 131 -31.09 7.58 49.71
C ASN A 131 -29.67 8.11 50.00
N ALA A 132 -29.20 8.04 51.25
CA ALA A 132 -27.84 8.40 51.61
C ALA A 132 -26.81 7.46 50.93
N LYS A 133 -27.04 6.15 50.98
CA LYS A 133 -26.19 5.14 50.32
C LYS A 133 -26.19 5.31 48.79
N GLU A 134 -27.31 5.69 48.19
CA GLU A 134 -27.39 5.95 46.75
C GLU A 134 -26.60 7.21 46.36
N ARG A 135 -26.71 8.29 47.14
CA ARG A 135 -25.92 9.52 46.93
C ARG A 135 -24.42 9.27 47.07
N GLU A 136 -24.01 8.46 48.05
CA GLU A 136 -22.61 8.07 48.23
C GLU A 136 -22.09 7.24 47.04
N LYS A 137 -22.88 6.26 46.57
CA LYS A 137 -22.55 5.48 45.37
C LYS A 137 -22.39 6.37 44.13
N LEU A 138 -23.26 7.36 43.97
CA LEU A 138 -23.22 8.29 42.84
C LEU A 138 -22.01 9.25 42.93
N ALA A 139 -21.65 9.71 44.13
CA ALA A 139 -20.44 10.50 44.35
C ALA A 139 -19.17 9.68 44.01
N ARG A 140 -19.08 8.44 44.50
CA ARG A 140 -17.96 7.53 44.20
C ARG A 140 -17.87 7.17 42.71
N ALA A 141 -19.01 7.04 42.03
CA ALA A 141 -19.04 6.82 40.57
C ALA A 141 -18.49 8.03 39.81
N LYS A 142 -18.89 9.25 40.19
CA LYS A 142 -18.38 10.50 39.59
C LYS A 142 -16.89 10.69 39.82
N GLU A 143 -16.36 10.31 40.98
CA GLU A 143 -14.93 10.37 41.27
C GLU A 143 -14.13 9.39 40.41
N ARG A 144 -14.57 8.13 40.31
CA ARG A 144 -13.97 7.12 39.42
C ARG A 144 -14.01 7.54 37.96
N GLU A 145 -15.05 8.24 37.52
CA GLU A 145 -15.14 8.77 36.16
C GLU A 145 -14.13 9.90 35.92
N LYS A 146 -13.96 10.82 36.87
CA LYS A 146 -12.94 11.88 36.81
C LYS A 146 -11.52 11.30 36.76
N GLU A 147 -11.23 10.27 37.56
CA GLU A 147 -9.94 9.58 37.55
C GLU A 147 -9.67 8.91 36.19
N ARG A 148 -10.65 8.20 35.63
CA ARG A 148 -10.55 7.61 34.29
C ARG A 148 -10.35 8.66 33.20
N ALA A 149 -11.01 9.82 33.31
CA ALA A 149 -10.84 10.92 32.36
C ALA A 149 -9.43 11.53 32.43
N GLN A 150 -8.87 11.70 33.64
CA GLN A 150 -7.49 12.15 33.82
C GLN A 150 -6.49 11.15 33.23
N LEU A 151 -6.70 9.84 33.46
CA LEU A 151 -5.85 8.78 32.92
C LEU A 151 -5.94 8.67 31.39
N ARG A 152 -7.09 8.94 30.78
CA ARG A 152 -7.23 9.06 29.31
C ARG A 152 -6.43 10.25 28.78
N LYS A 153 -6.51 11.40 29.46
CA LYS A 153 -5.80 12.63 29.07
C LYS A 153 -4.28 12.48 29.17
N THR A 154 -3.76 11.76 30.18
CA THR A 154 -2.32 11.49 30.29
C THR A 154 -1.85 10.51 29.21
N LYS A 155 -2.59 9.41 28.98
CA LYS A 155 -2.29 8.45 27.90
C LYS A 155 -2.34 9.07 26.50
N GLU A 156 -3.24 10.03 26.27
CA GLU A 156 -3.32 10.74 24.99
C GLU A 156 -2.11 11.65 24.76
N ARG A 157 -1.69 12.40 25.80
CA ARG A 157 -0.48 13.24 25.76
C ARG A 157 0.79 12.42 25.55
N GLU A 158 0.87 11.23 26.16
CA GLU A 158 1.98 10.29 25.98
C GLU A 158 2.04 9.76 24.53
N LYS A 159 0.90 9.29 23.99
CA LYS A 159 0.80 8.87 22.58
C LYS A 159 1.14 9.99 21.61
N GLU A 160 0.81 11.24 21.93
CA GLU A 160 1.18 12.40 21.10
C GLU A 160 2.69 12.65 21.13
N ARG A 161 3.34 12.51 22.29
CA ARG A 161 4.81 12.60 22.43
C ARG A 161 5.51 11.49 21.64
N GLU A 162 5.06 10.24 21.75
CA GLU A 162 5.59 9.11 20.99
C GLU A 162 5.44 9.32 19.47
N ARG A 163 4.28 9.85 19.01
CA ARG A 163 4.07 10.17 17.60
C ARG A 163 5.04 11.25 17.11
N LYS A 164 5.25 12.31 17.90
CA LYS A 164 6.20 13.39 17.58
C LYS A 164 7.65 12.88 17.57
N GLU A 165 8.02 12.02 18.51
CA GLU A 165 9.35 11.40 18.56
C GLU A 165 9.58 10.46 17.37
N LYS A 166 8.61 9.59 17.06
CA LYS A 166 8.66 8.72 15.88
C LYS A 166 8.76 9.51 14.56
N GLN A 167 8.09 10.66 14.48
CA GLN A 167 8.22 11.54 13.32
C GLN A 167 9.61 12.17 13.23
N LYS A 168 10.16 12.66 14.35
CA LYS A 168 11.54 13.19 14.41
C LYS A 168 12.58 12.13 14.03
N LEU A 169 12.44 10.89 14.50
CA LEU A 169 13.31 9.77 14.12
C LEU A 169 13.22 9.45 12.64
N ARG A 170 12.02 9.45 12.05
CA ARG A 170 11.83 9.25 10.61
C ARG A 170 12.45 10.38 9.78
N GLU A 171 12.32 11.62 10.22
CA GLU A 171 12.94 12.77 9.55
C GLU A 171 14.47 12.75 9.69
N ALA A 172 15.00 12.37 10.85
CA ALA A 172 16.44 12.16 11.06
C ALA A 172 16.97 11.05 10.15
N ALA A 173 16.30 9.89 10.09
CA ALA A 173 16.68 8.78 9.22
C ALA A 173 16.59 9.14 7.73
N LYS A 174 15.62 9.97 7.32
CA LYS A 174 15.56 10.49 5.94
C LYS A 174 16.74 11.40 5.63
N LYS A 175 17.07 12.34 6.54
CA LYS A 175 18.22 13.25 6.39
C LYS A 175 19.55 12.49 6.38
N GLU A 176 19.70 11.47 7.22
CA GLU A 176 20.89 10.62 7.23
C GLU A 176 21.00 9.80 5.94
N LYS A 177 19.89 9.20 5.46
CA LYS A 177 19.87 8.50 4.17
C LYS A 177 20.21 9.41 2.99
N GLU A 178 19.77 10.66 3.02
CA GLU A 178 20.11 11.66 1.99
C GLU A 178 21.59 12.06 2.07
N LYS A 179 22.11 12.33 3.28
CA LYS A 179 23.55 12.58 3.49
C LYS A 179 24.40 11.39 3.07
N ALA A 180 23.99 10.16 3.38
CA ALA A 180 24.67 8.94 2.95
C ALA A 180 24.64 8.77 1.43
N LYS A 181 23.53 9.11 0.76
CA LYS A 181 23.47 9.14 -0.71
C LYS A 181 24.40 10.17 -1.32
N LEU A 182 24.47 11.37 -0.75
CA LEU A 182 25.37 12.44 -1.20
C LEU A 182 26.84 12.08 -0.95
N ALA A 183 27.16 11.49 0.21
CA ALA A 183 28.48 10.99 0.53
C ALA A 183 28.88 9.82 -0.39
N ALA A 184 27.97 8.86 -0.63
CA ALA A 184 28.20 7.78 -1.58
C ALA A 184 28.37 8.28 -3.02
N ALA A 185 27.62 9.30 -3.43
CA ALA A 185 27.78 9.94 -4.74
C ALA A 185 29.14 10.65 -4.87
N LYS A 186 29.67 11.22 -3.78
CA LYS A 186 31.01 11.84 -3.74
C LYS A 186 32.14 10.82 -3.67
N ILE A 187 31.95 9.70 -2.96
CA ILE A 187 32.93 8.61 -2.85
C ILE A 187 32.97 7.77 -4.14
N MET A 188 31.87 7.74 -4.90
CA MET A 188 31.85 7.22 -6.28
C MET A 188 32.41 8.23 -7.28
N GLU A 189 33.47 8.96 -6.93
CA GLU A 189 34.37 9.47 -7.96
C GLU A 189 34.97 8.23 -8.63
N LYS A 190 34.38 7.87 -9.76
CA LYS A 190 34.63 6.61 -10.46
C LYS A 190 36.13 6.51 -10.70
N PRO A 191 36.83 5.49 -10.18
CA PRO A 191 38.29 5.36 -10.31
C PRO A 191 38.71 4.94 -11.73
N TYR A 192 37.91 5.30 -12.72
CA TYR A 192 38.07 4.93 -14.12
C TYR A 192 37.61 6.08 -15.03
N PRO A 193 38.26 6.28 -16.19
CA PRO A 193 37.87 7.31 -17.15
C PRO A 193 36.40 7.11 -17.56
N PRO A 194 35.61 8.19 -17.75
CA PRO A 194 34.21 8.08 -18.15
C PRO A 194 34.08 7.35 -19.51
N PRO A 195 33.09 6.46 -19.68
CA PRO A 195 32.91 5.74 -20.94
C PRO A 195 32.59 6.70 -22.09
N PRO A 196 33.06 6.42 -23.32
CA PRO A 196 32.68 7.16 -24.51
C PRO A 196 31.16 7.17 -24.71
N LYS A 197 30.59 8.36 -24.92
CA LYS A 197 29.13 8.51 -25.11
C LYS A 197 28.71 7.92 -26.46
N GLY A 198 27.56 7.24 -26.49
CA GLY A 198 27.00 6.70 -27.73
C GLY A 198 26.81 7.78 -28.82
N PRO A 199 27.02 7.44 -30.10
CA PRO A 199 26.86 8.38 -31.19
C PRO A 199 25.38 8.72 -31.41
N LYS A 200 25.10 9.93 -31.86
CA LYS A 200 23.76 10.37 -32.24
C LYS A 200 23.21 9.50 -33.38
N SER A 201 21.92 9.15 -33.34
CA SER A 201 21.25 8.50 -34.47
C SER A 201 21.12 9.46 -35.65
N GLY A 202 20.88 8.94 -36.87
CA GLY A 202 20.71 9.77 -38.08
C GLY A 202 19.64 10.86 -37.90
N TYR A 203 18.50 10.50 -37.30
CA TYR A 203 17.46 11.47 -36.94
C TYR A 203 17.94 12.55 -35.96
N LEU A 204 18.69 12.16 -34.91
CA LEU A 204 19.17 13.12 -33.91
C LEU A 204 20.28 14.02 -34.49
N MET A 205 21.10 13.50 -35.39
CA MET A 205 22.05 14.31 -36.16
C MET A 205 21.30 15.36 -36.97
N PHE A 206 20.28 14.97 -37.73
CA PHE A 206 19.41 15.89 -38.48
C PHE A 206 18.73 16.92 -37.57
N ALA A 207 18.14 16.50 -36.45
CA ALA A 207 17.43 17.42 -35.55
C ALA A 207 18.35 18.48 -34.91
N THR A 208 19.64 18.14 -34.73
CA THR A 208 20.66 19.04 -34.18
C THR A 208 21.48 19.79 -35.24
N ASP A 209 21.24 19.53 -36.53
CA ASP A 209 21.98 20.14 -37.63
C ASP A 209 21.47 21.58 -37.86
N PRO A 210 22.31 22.61 -37.67
CA PRO A 210 21.89 24.01 -37.85
C PRO A 210 21.68 24.37 -39.33
N SER A 211 22.18 23.57 -40.27
CA SER A 211 22.05 23.83 -41.70
C SER A 211 20.65 23.52 -42.23
N VAL A 212 19.90 22.66 -41.55
CA VAL A 212 18.53 22.30 -41.91
C VAL A 212 17.59 23.42 -41.46
N LYS A 213 17.04 24.15 -42.44
CA LYS A 213 15.97 25.13 -42.20
C LYS A 213 14.67 24.42 -41.84
N ARG A 214 14.50 24.08 -40.57
CA ARG A 214 13.25 23.57 -40.00
C ARG A 214 12.63 24.62 -39.09
N GLU A 215 11.31 24.60 -38.99
CA GLU A 215 10.62 25.39 -37.98
C GLU A 215 11.00 24.91 -36.58
N LYS A 216 11.49 25.82 -35.75
CA LYS A 216 11.73 25.54 -34.34
C LYS A 216 10.43 25.67 -33.56
N GLY A 217 10.14 24.70 -32.69
CA GLY A 217 9.00 24.78 -31.77
C GLY A 217 9.25 25.76 -30.63
N GLU A 218 8.20 26.24 -29.98
CA GLU A 218 8.29 27.14 -28.81
C GLU A 218 8.73 26.39 -27.52
N GLY A 219 8.86 25.05 -27.59
CA GLY A 219 9.39 24.22 -26.53
C GLY A 219 10.00 22.92 -27.05
N VAL A 220 10.65 22.15 -26.16
CA VAL A 220 11.36 20.91 -26.50
C VAL A 220 10.43 19.86 -27.13
N VAL A 221 9.19 19.77 -26.67
CA VAL A 221 8.21 18.80 -27.18
C VAL A 221 7.73 19.18 -28.57
N ASP A 222 7.41 20.45 -28.79
CA ASP A 222 6.96 20.95 -30.09
C ASP A 222 8.10 20.91 -31.11
N ASP A 223 9.33 21.25 -30.68
CA ASP A 223 10.53 21.17 -31.52
C ASP A 223 10.82 19.74 -31.96
N ALA A 224 10.69 18.76 -31.05
CA ALA A 224 10.83 17.35 -31.37
C ALA A 224 9.72 16.86 -32.32
N THR A 225 8.49 17.33 -32.15
CA THR A 225 7.35 16.97 -33.02
C THR A 225 7.58 17.50 -34.44
N LYS A 226 7.89 18.80 -34.58
CA LYS A 226 8.22 19.43 -35.86
C LYS A 226 9.46 18.81 -36.52
N ALA A 227 10.50 18.50 -35.75
CA ALA A 227 11.67 17.79 -36.27
C ALA A 227 11.32 16.38 -36.77
N SER A 228 10.41 15.67 -36.09
CA SER A 228 9.93 14.35 -36.53
C SER A 228 9.16 14.43 -37.84
N GLU A 229 8.30 15.43 -38.00
CA GLU A 229 7.56 15.67 -39.23
C GLU A 229 8.50 16.02 -40.39
N ALA A 230 9.44 16.95 -40.16
CA ALA A 230 10.46 17.31 -41.14
C ALA A 230 11.30 16.11 -41.58
N TRP A 231 11.69 15.22 -40.65
CA TRP A 231 12.42 13.99 -40.97
C TRP A 231 11.61 13.00 -41.82
N LYS A 232 10.30 12.91 -41.59
CA LYS A 232 9.40 12.07 -42.40
C LYS A 232 9.20 12.64 -43.80
N ALA A 233 9.19 13.97 -43.93
CA ALA A 233 9.06 14.68 -45.19
C ALA A 233 10.32 14.63 -46.07
N LEU A 234 11.51 14.39 -45.48
CA LEU A 234 12.74 14.16 -46.25
C LEU A 234 12.61 12.97 -47.20
N SER A 235 13.24 13.09 -48.36
CA SER A 235 13.40 11.97 -49.29
C SER A 235 14.28 10.87 -48.70
N ASP A 236 14.12 9.64 -49.20
CA ASP A 236 14.97 8.52 -48.76
C ASP A 236 16.46 8.78 -49.02
N ALA A 237 16.79 9.45 -50.13
CA ALA A 237 18.16 9.81 -50.47
C ALA A 237 18.80 10.76 -49.43
N GLU A 238 18.07 11.79 -48.97
CA GLU A 238 18.56 12.71 -47.94
C GLU A 238 18.66 12.03 -46.58
N ARG A 239 17.68 11.19 -46.22
CA ARG A 239 17.74 10.37 -45.00
C ARG A 239 18.96 9.44 -45.01
N GLU A 240 19.29 8.87 -46.16
CA GLU A 240 20.43 7.97 -46.32
C GLU A 240 21.76 8.66 -46.02
N VAL A 241 21.92 9.95 -46.37
CA VAL A 241 23.13 10.73 -46.03
C VAL A 241 23.33 10.81 -44.51
N TYR A 242 22.27 11.08 -43.75
CA TYR A 242 22.34 11.12 -42.29
C TYR A 242 22.54 9.73 -41.68
N ASN A 243 21.94 8.69 -42.26
CA ASN A 243 22.16 7.31 -41.81
C ASN A 243 23.61 6.87 -42.03
N LYS A 244 24.21 7.17 -43.19
CA LYS A 244 25.64 6.91 -43.46
C LYS A 244 26.56 7.66 -42.50
N LYS A 245 26.26 8.93 -42.17
CA LYS A 245 27.00 9.69 -41.14
C LYS A 245 26.88 9.03 -39.76
N ALA A 246 25.68 8.59 -39.39
CA ALA A 246 25.45 7.90 -38.12
C ALA A 246 26.15 6.54 -38.05
N GLU A 247 26.22 5.80 -39.15
CA GLU A 247 26.96 4.54 -39.25
C GLU A 247 28.47 4.74 -39.10
N LYS A 248 29.04 5.75 -39.76
CA LYS A 248 30.46 6.12 -39.58
C LYS A 248 30.75 6.50 -38.13
N ALA A 249 29.89 7.32 -37.51
CA ALA A 249 30.03 7.68 -36.11
C ALA A 249 29.89 6.47 -35.16
N ARG A 250 29.04 5.49 -35.50
CA ARG A 250 28.95 4.20 -34.78
C ARG A 250 30.20 3.35 -34.93
N ALA A 251 30.81 3.31 -36.11
CA ALA A 251 32.07 2.60 -36.30
C ALA A 251 33.19 3.25 -35.45
N ALA A 252 33.37 4.56 -35.55
CA ALA A 252 34.35 5.29 -34.74
C ALA A 252 34.13 5.12 -33.23
N TRP A 253 32.88 5.20 -32.77
CA TRP A 253 32.55 4.97 -31.36
C TRP A 253 32.83 3.52 -30.91
N LYS A 254 32.60 2.51 -31.75
CA LYS A 254 32.96 1.12 -31.41
C LYS A 254 34.47 0.98 -31.20
N GLU A 255 35.28 1.63 -32.02
CA GLU A 255 36.74 1.66 -31.86
C GLU A 255 37.16 2.42 -30.61
N GLU A 256 36.57 3.59 -30.31
CA GLU A 256 36.80 4.32 -29.07
C GLU A 256 36.41 3.52 -27.83
N VAL A 257 35.28 2.80 -27.88
CA VAL A 257 34.85 1.91 -26.80
C VAL A 257 35.80 0.73 -26.66
N ALA A 258 36.28 0.14 -27.75
CA ALA A 258 37.27 -0.94 -27.68
C ALA A 258 38.56 -0.46 -27.00
N LYS A 259 39.08 0.70 -27.41
CA LYS A 259 40.24 1.38 -26.78
C LYS A 259 39.99 1.72 -25.31
N TRP A 260 38.78 2.17 -24.98
CA TRP A 260 38.42 2.46 -23.58
C TRP A 260 38.34 1.18 -22.75
N VAL A 261 37.70 0.13 -23.24
CA VAL A 261 37.60 -1.18 -22.56
C VAL A 261 38.99 -1.77 -22.29
N SER A 262 39.93 -1.62 -23.23
CA SER A 262 41.27 -2.16 -23.08
C SER A 262 42.17 -1.36 -22.13
N THR A 263 41.91 -0.07 -21.95
CA THR A 263 42.64 0.75 -20.95
C THR A 263 42.23 0.44 -19.52
N LEU A 264 41.13 -0.28 -19.31
CA LEU A 264 40.59 -0.60 -17.99
C LEU A 264 41.11 -1.94 -17.47
N ASN A 265 41.43 -1.97 -16.18
CA ASN A 265 41.65 -3.22 -15.45
C ASN A 265 40.31 -3.97 -15.25
N LEU A 266 40.36 -5.30 -15.08
CA LEU A 266 39.18 -6.15 -14.81
C LEU A 266 38.33 -5.60 -13.64
N ALA A 267 38.97 -5.19 -12.55
CA ALA A 267 38.28 -4.58 -11.41
C ALA A 267 37.56 -3.27 -11.76
N GLN A 268 38.14 -2.46 -12.66
CA GLN A 268 37.52 -1.22 -13.15
C GLN A 268 36.37 -1.52 -14.13
N LEU A 269 36.48 -2.55 -14.96
CA LEU A 269 35.39 -3.02 -15.83
C LEU A 269 34.21 -3.55 -15.02
N GLU A 270 34.46 -4.29 -13.94
CA GLU A 270 33.42 -4.76 -13.02
C GLU A 270 32.77 -3.59 -12.28
N ALA A 271 33.56 -2.64 -11.78
CA ALA A 271 33.06 -1.41 -11.17
C ALA A 271 32.24 -0.59 -12.17
N ALA A 272 32.66 -0.49 -13.44
CA ALA A 272 31.94 0.18 -14.50
C ALA A 272 30.60 -0.51 -14.82
N ARG A 273 30.56 -1.85 -14.78
CA ARG A 273 29.32 -2.63 -14.90
C ARG A 273 28.39 -2.41 -13.70
N ALA A 274 28.93 -2.40 -12.48
CA ALA A 274 28.15 -2.23 -11.25
C ALA A 274 27.55 -0.82 -11.11
N ASN A 275 28.30 0.22 -11.51
CA ASN A 275 27.88 1.62 -11.47
C ASN A 275 26.97 2.04 -12.63
N ARG A 276 26.52 1.09 -13.45
CA ARG A 276 25.64 1.37 -14.58
C ARG A 276 24.23 1.62 -14.07
N GLU A 277 23.73 2.84 -14.21
CA GLU A 277 22.40 3.18 -13.77
C GLU A 277 21.36 2.32 -14.50
N PRO A 278 20.42 1.66 -13.80
CA PRO A 278 19.36 0.89 -14.43
C PRO A 278 18.45 1.82 -15.24
N GLY A 279 18.75 1.99 -16.54
CA GLY A 279 18.00 2.85 -17.46
C GLY A 279 18.84 3.44 -18.60
N THR A 280 20.14 3.69 -18.39
CA THR A 280 21.07 4.20 -19.43
C THR A 280 21.67 3.05 -20.26
N ARG A 281 20.79 2.12 -20.65
CA ARG A 281 21.15 0.85 -21.25
C ARG A 281 21.51 1.04 -22.73
N ASP A 282 22.69 1.60 -23.01
CA ASP A 282 23.35 1.44 -24.31
C ASP A 282 23.77 -0.03 -24.46
N GLU A 283 22.78 -0.90 -24.69
CA GLU A 283 22.99 -2.35 -24.87
C GLU A 283 23.98 -2.63 -25.99
N SER A 284 24.06 -1.75 -26.99
CA SER A 284 24.93 -1.88 -28.15
C SER A 284 26.41 -2.04 -27.77
N ALA A 285 26.92 -1.23 -26.83
CA ALA A 285 28.35 -1.25 -26.45
C ALA A 285 28.76 -2.55 -25.75
N MET A 286 27.84 -3.17 -25.01
CA MET A 286 28.09 -4.37 -24.22
C MET A 286 27.48 -5.63 -24.82
N SER A 287 26.72 -5.51 -25.93
CA SER A 287 26.16 -6.64 -26.68
C SER A 287 27.24 -7.46 -27.39
N THR A 288 28.41 -6.86 -27.60
CA THR A 288 29.62 -7.53 -28.12
C THR A 288 30.28 -8.41 -27.08
N LEU A 289 30.00 -8.21 -25.78
CA LEU A 289 30.57 -9.04 -24.72
C LEU A 289 29.67 -10.26 -24.50
N PRO A 290 30.24 -11.47 -24.35
CA PRO A 290 29.49 -12.67 -23.97
C PRO A 290 28.60 -12.39 -22.76
N LYS A 291 27.32 -12.73 -22.85
CA LYS A 291 26.38 -12.59 -21.72
C LYS A 291 26.77 -13.58 -20.63
N ARG A 292 26.90 -13.10 -19.39
CA ARG A 292 27.16 -13.97 -18.24
C ARG A 292 26.01 -14.98 -18.11
N PRO A 293 26.29 -16.27 -17.86
CA PRO A 293 25.24 -17.24 -17.63
C PRO A 293 24.38 -16.81 -16.44
N GLY A 294 23.07 -17.01 -16.56
CA GLY A 294 22.15 -16.81 -15.45
C GLY A 294 22.48 -17.75 -14.29
N ASN A 295 22.12 -17.38 -13.07
CA ASN A 295 22.29 -18.25 -11.90
C ASN A 295 21.50 -19.59 -12.06
N PRO A 296 21.74 -20.61 -11.21
CA PRO A 296 21.04 -21.90 -11.33
C PRO A 296 19.51 -21.77 -11.38
N TYR A 297 18.95 -20.83 -10.60
CA TYR A 297 17.52 -20.53 -10.63
C TYR A 297 17.05 -19.97 -11.98
N ALA A 298 17.84 -19.10 -12.64
CA ALA A 298 17.51 -18.55 -13.95
C ALA A 298 17.55 -19.62 -15.06
N LEU A 299 18.48 -20.58 -14.98
CA LEU A 299 18.49 -21.75 -15.87
C LEU A 299 17.26 -22.63 -15.64
N PHE A 300 16.85 -22.81 -14.38
CA PHE A 300 15.60 -23.47 -14.04
C PHE A 300 14.37 -22.71 -14.58
N LEU A 301 14.35 -21.38 -14.46
CA LEU A 301 13.27 -20.57 -15.04
C LEU A 301 13.21 -20.71 -16.56
N ALA A 302 14.35 -20.75 -17.25
CA ALA A 302 14.40 -20.98 -18.68
C ALA A 302 13.83 -22.37 -19.06
N ASP A 303 14.18 -23.42 -18.31
CA ASP A 303 13.62 -24.75 -18.51
C ASP A 303 12.10 -24.78 -18.22
N MET A 304 11.66 -24.22 -17.09
CA MET A 304 10.26 -24.17 -16.71
C MET A 304 9.38 -23.33 -17.63
N THR A 305 9.88 -22.19 -18.13
CA THR A 305 9.18 -21.38 -19.14
C THR A 305 8.93 -22.15 -20.43
N SER A 306 9.77 -23.15 -20.75
CA SER A 306 9.62 -23.96 -21.95
C SER A 306 8.56 -25.06 -21.82
N ARG A 307 8.25 -25.50 -20.58
CA ARG A 307 7.30 -26.59 -20.32
C ARG A 307 5.85 -26.13 -20.49
N GLN A 308 5.11 -26.80 -21.37
CA GLN A 308 3.73 -26.46 -21.68
C GLN A 308 2.79 -26.72 -20.48
N ASP A 309 3.02 -27.77 -19.70
CA ASP A 309 2.20 -28.11 -18.52
C ASP A 309 2.23 -27.00 -17.47
N PHE A 310 3.39 -26.36 -17.30
CA PHE A 310 3.53 -25.23 -16.39
C PHE A 310 2.75 -24.02 -16.87
N ARG A 311 2.80 -23.71 -18.18
CA ARG A 311 2.02 -22.63 -18.78
C ARG A 311 0.52 -22.86 -18.59
N ASN A 312 0.06 -24.08 -18.85
CA ASN A 312 -1.33 -24.49 -18.65
C ASN A 312 -1.76 -24.33 -17.18
N LYS A 313 -0.89 -24.67 -16.22
CA LYS A 313 -1.15 -24.49 -14.79
C LYS A 313 -1.30 -23.01 -14.42
N VAL A 314 -0.42 -22.14 -14.92
CA VAL A 314 -0.52 -20.69 -14.68
C VAL A 314 -1.79 -20.12 -15.31
N ASP A 315 -2.13 -20.54 -16.53
CA ASP A 315 -3.35 -20.09 -17.22
C ASP A 315 -4.62 -20.55 -16.50
N ALA A 316 -4.63 -21.76 -15.95
CA ALA A 316 -5.74 -22.24 -15.12
C ALA A 316 -5.89 -21.40 -13.83
N LEU A 317 -4.79 -20.93 -13.22
CA LEU A 317 -4.84 -20.04 -12.06
C LEU A 317 -5.36 -18.65 -12.43
N VAL A 318 -4.91 -18.07 -13.55
CA VAL A 318 -5.43 -16.78 -14.03
C VAL A 318 -6.93 -16.88 -14.33
N LYS A 319 -7.38 -17.97 -14.96
CA LYS A 319 -8.79 -18.21 -15.25
C LYS A 319 -9.65 -18.29 -13.98
N LYS A 320 -9.11 -18.88 -12.90
CA LYS A 320 -9.79 -18.92 -11.59
C LYS A 320 -9.97 -17.55 -10.95
N GLU A 321 -9.11 -16.57 -11.24
CA GLU A 321 -9.27 -15.19 -10.72
C GLU A 321 -10.37 -14.39 -11.46
N GLY A 322 -10.91 -14.90 -12.58
CA GLY A 322 -12.04 -14.28 -13.28
C GLY A 322 -11.73 -12.93 -13.94
N ILE A 323 -10.46 -12.65 -14.25
CA ILE A 323 -10.02 -11.37 -14.85
C ILE A 323 -10.29 -11.40 -16.35
N THR A 324 -11.00 -10.39 -16.86
CA THR A 324 -11.40 -10.30 -18.27
C THR A 324 -10.54 -9.34 -19.11
N ASP A 325 -9.88 -8.34 -18.51
CA ASP A 325 -9.02 -7.38 -19.21
C ASP A 325 -7.69 -8.04 -19.62
N GLU A 326 -7.40 -8.08 -20.92
CA GLU A 326 -6.19 -8.69 -21.49
C GLU A 326 -4.89 -8.11 -20.89
N ARG A 327 -4.85 -6.81 -20.62
CA ARG A 327 -3.66 -6.17 -20.06
C ARG A 327 -3.42 -6.63 -18.62
N GLU A 328 -4.48 -6.78 -17.85
CA GLU A 328 -4.42 -7.28 -16.47
C GLU A 328 -4.16 -8.79 -16.44
N VAL A 329 -4.72 -9.56 -17.36
CA VAL A 329 -4.42 -10.99 -17.58
C VAL A 329 -2.93 -11.19 -17.83
N ALA A 330 -2.32 -10.41 -18.73
CA ALA A 330 -0.89 -10.50 -19.01
C ALA A 330 -0.02 -10.18 -17.78
N LYS A 331 -0.33 -9.10 -17.05
CA LYS A 331 0.39 -8.75 -15.80
C LYS A 331 0.25 -9.85 -14.75
N LYS A 332 -0.96 -10.37 -14.56
CA LYS A 332 -1.25 -11.43 -13.58
C LYS A 332 -0.58 -12.73 -13.93
N LYS A 333 -0.56 -13.10 -15.21
CA LYS A 333 0.20 -14.26 -15.71
C LYS A 333 1.68 -14.15 -15.36
N ILE A 334 2.31 -12.98 -15.55
CA ILE A 334 3.72 -12.76 -15.18
C ILE A 334 3.93 -12.90 -13.67
N ILE A 335 3.05 -12.31 -12.85
CA ILE A 335 3.15 -12.39 -11.38
C ILE A 335 2.97 -13.83 -10.88
N LEU A 336 1.95 -14.54 -11.36
CA LEU A 336 1.67 -15.93 -11.00
C LEU A 336 2.77 -16.86 -11.51
N PHE A 337 3.30 -16.62 -12.70
CA PHE A 337 4.47 -17.32 -13.23
C PHE A 337 5.64 -17.23 -12.25
N GLY A 338 6.02 -16.01 -11.83
CA GLY A 338 7.13 -15.80 -10.90
C GLY A 338 6.92 -16.42 -9.51
N ARG A 339 5.68 -16.43 -9.00
CA ARG A 339 5.35 -17.06 -7.72
C ARG A 339 5.39 -18.58 -7.80
N THR A 340 4.69 -19.15 -8.77
CA THR A 340 4.60 -20.61 -8.94
C THR A 340 5.95 -21.25 -9.25
N SER A 341 6.79 -20.59 -10.06
CA SER A 341 8.16 -21.09 -10.31
C SER A 341 9.03 -21.01 -9.07
N ALA A 342 8.90 -19.96 -8.25
CA ALA A 342 9.61 -19.84 -6.99
C ALA A 342 9.19 -20.92 -5.98
N ASP A 343 7.90 -21.25 -5.91
CA ASP A 343 7.39 -22.30 -5.02
C ASP A 343 7.84 -23.70 -5.45
N ILE A 344 7.87 -23.96 -6.76
CA ILE A 344 8.45 -25.20 -7.31
C ILE A 344 9.93 -25.27 -6.96
N TRP A 345 10.71 -24.22 -7.23
CA TRP A 345 12.14 -24.22 -6.89
C TRP A 345 12.40 -24.44 -5.39
N LYS A 346 11.58 -23.86 -4.50
CA LYS A 346 11.72 -24.07 -3.06
C LYS A 346 11.41 -25.50 -2.64
N SER A 347 10.42 -26.13 -3.27
CA SER A 347 10.01 -27.52 -2.97
C SER A 347 10.88 -28.59 -3.63
N MET A 348 11.72 -28.23 -4.60
CA MET A 348 12.69 -29.15 -5.20
C MET A 348 13.73 -29.61 -4.20
N SER A 349 14.09 -30.88 -4.28
CA SER A 349 15.17 -31.48 -3.52
C SER A 349 16.53 -30.94 -3.96
N ASP A 350 17.54 -31.07 -3.10
CA ASP A 350 18.90 -30.62 -3.43
C ASP A 350 19.50 -31.42 -4.60
N LYS A 351 19.08 -32.68 -4.78
CA LYS A 351 19.47 -33.51 -5.93
C LYS A 351 18.96 -32.93 -7.25
N GLU A 352 17.72 -32.46 -7.29
CA GLU A 352 17.15 -31.83 -8.49
C GLU A 352 17.77 -30.45 -8.75
N LYS A 353 18.02 -29.68 -7.68
CA LYS A 353 18.72 -28.38 -7.78
C LYS A 353 20.17 -28.54 -8.27
N ALA A 354 20.85 -29.62 -7.86
CA ALA A 354 22.23 -29.89 -8.25
C ALA A 354 22.40 -29.96 -9.78
N VAL A 355 21.40 -30.46 -10.52
CA VAL A 355 21.41 -30.50 -12.00
C VAL A 355 21.51 -29.09 -12.60
N TYR A 356 20.90 -28.09 -11.98
CA TYR A 356 20.99 -26.70 -12.44
C TYR A 356 22.28 -26.02 -11.96
N THR A 357 22.81 -26.44 -10.82
CA THR A 357 24.12 -25.99 -10.32
C THR A 357 25.25 -26.46 -11.24
N THR A 358 25.26 -27.73 -11.66
CA THR A 358 26.27 -28.25 -12.60
C THR A 358 26.19 -27.57 -13.96
N LYS A 359 24.98 -27.43 -14.52
CA LYS A 359 24.75 -26.67 -15.77
C LYS A 359 25.24 -25.22 -15.66
N TYR A 360 25.05 -24.59 -14.50
CA TYR A 360 25.55 -23.25 -14.25
C TYR A 360 27.08 -23.21 -14.22
N GLU A 361 27.74 -24.16 -13.57
CA GLU A 361 29.19 -24.24 -13.50
C GLU A 361 29.81 -24.48 -14.89
N GLU A 362 29.25 -25.39 -15.68
CA GLU A 362 29.68 -25.62 -17.07
C GLU A 362 29.50 -24.36 -17.93
N ALA A 363 28.34 -23.72 -17.86
CA ALA A 363 28.08 -22.49 -18.59
C ALA A 363 28.99 -21.35 -18.13
N LYS A 364 29.33 -21.30 -16.84
CA LYS A 364 30.27 -20.33 -16.26
C LYS A 364 31.68 -20.58 -16.75
N GLN A 365 32.17 -21.81 -16.72
CA GLN A 365 33.49 -22.16 -17.23
C GLN A 365 33.60 -21.85 -18.73
N LYS A 366 32.56 -22.16 -19.51
CA LYS A 366 32.53 -21.79 -20.94
C LYS A 366 32.57 -20.28 -21.11
N TRP A 367 31.78 -19.54 -20.35
CA TRP A 367 31.79 -18.08 -20.39
C TRP A 367 33.15 -17.49 -19.98
N ASP A 368 33.79 -18.02 -18.94
CA ASP A 368 35.12 -17.58 -18.49
C ASP A 368 36.18 -17.82 -19.59
N LYS A 369 36.09 -18.93 -20.33
CA LYS A 369 36.94 -19.21 -21.51
C LYS A 369 36.65 -18.24 -22.64
N ASP A 370 35.41 -18.16 -23.12
CA ASP A 370 35.00 -17.27 -24.21
C ASP A 370 35.33 -15.80 -23.91
N PHE A 371 35.20 -15.39 -22.64
CA PHE A 371 35.54 -14.06 -22.16
C PHE A 371 37.06 -13.83 -22.08
N GLY A 372 37.82 -14.83 -21.66
CA GLY A 372 39.29 -14.81 -21.66
C GLY A 372 39.86 -14.69 -23.07
N ASP A 373 39.35 -15.48 -24.01
CA ASP A 373 39.75 -15.45 -25.43
C ASP A 373 39.44 -14.09 -26.07
N LEU A 374 38.29 -13.50 -25.73
CA LEU A 374 37.95 -12.15 -26.18
C LEU A 374 38.94 -11.10 -25.66
N ILE A 375 39.31 -11.17 -24.38
CA ILE A 375 40.31 -10.26 -23.80
C ILE A 375 41.67 -10.46 -24.47
N ALA A 376 42.07 -11.70 -24.73
CA ALA A 376 43.33 -11.99 -25.41
C ALA A 376 43.35 -11.42 -26.83
N THR A 377 42.29 -11.67 -27.61
CA THR A 377 42.13 -11.14 -28.98
C THR A 377 42.19 -9.61 -28.99
N GLN A 378 41.49 -8.95 -28.04
CA GLN A 378 41.52 -7.49 -27.93
C GLN A 378 42.91 -6.96 -27.59
N LYS A 379 43.68 -7.66 -26.75
CA LYS A 379 45.06 -7.27 -26.44
C LYS A 379 45.97 -7.41 -27.66
N GLU A 380 45.83 -8.47 -28.44
CA GLU A 380 46.60 -8.70 -29.66
C GLU A 380 46.29 -7.64 -30.74
N GLU A 381 45.01 -7.32 -30.96
CA GLU A 381 44.60 -6.24 -31.87
C GLU A 381 45.19 -4.88 -31.49
N ILE A 382 45.32 -4.61 -30.19
CA ILE A 382 45.93 -3.36 -29.69
C ILE A 382 47.44 -3.38 -29.86
N ALA A 383 48.09 -4.50 -29.55
CA ALA A 383 49.52 -4.64 -29.76
C ALA A 383 49.90 -4.48 -31.24
N ALA A 384 49.03 -4.92 -32.17
CA ALA A 384 49.24 -4.77 -33.61
C ALA A 384 48.94 -3.36 -34.14
N THR A 385 48.15 -2.55 -33.43
CA THR A 385 47.76 -1.19 -33.88
C THR A 385 48.59 -0.07 -33.27
N LEU A 386 49.43 -0.36 -32.27
CA LEU A 386 50.39 0.58 -31.72
C LEU A 386 51.66 0.59 -32.60
N PRO A 387 51.99 1.73 -33.24
CA PRO A 387 53.13 1.85 -34.16
C PRO A 387 54.49 1.82 -33.49
#